data_AF-A0A131XLX4-F1
#
_entry.id   AF-A0A131XLX4-F1
#
_cell.length_a   1.000
_cell.length_b   1.000
_cell.length_c   1.000
_cell.angle_alpha   90.00
_cell.angle_beta   90.00
_cell.angle_gamma   90.00
#
_symmetry.space_group_name_H-M   'P 1'
#
loop_
_entity.id
_entity.type
_entity.pdbx_description
1 polymer ?
#
loop_
_entity_poly.entity_id
_entity_poly.type
_entity_poly.pdbx_seq_one_letter_code
_entity_poly.pdbx_strand_id
1 'polypeptide(L)'
;LALWVFFAACVLAKRDPDAYAENRRYFHRQHLSDFTNQNATFYVLTRDYKTNTSHRCLSATKVKDEGSGHYWYKLGAKFQGNWIYYNTSVKAVTTGSHRSPNAAHYQEDPAEGPKNHRIMTKNLNSTCFVVTVPVEGKHGCFILVREDQVNKRLPWYCDKVYKEECGETSVTLYTEQECKGEPLRASHC
;
A
#
# COMPACT_ATOMS: atom_id res chain seq x y z
N LEU A 1 35.77 -8.33 -43.66
CA LEU A 1 35.33 -7.58 -42.46
C LEU A 1 33.91 -8.02 -42.10
N ALA A 2 33.75 -8.81 -41.05
CA ALA A 2 32.43 -9.24 -40.56
C ALA A 2 32.10 -8.42 -39.31
N LEU A 3 31.12 -7.52 -39.42
CA LEU A 3 30.59 -6.74 -38.31
C LEU A 3 29.65 -7.61 -37.50
N TRP A 4 30.08 -7.99 -36.30
CA TRP A 4 29.22 -8.65 -35.30
C TRP A 4 28.33 -7.59 -34.66
N VAL A 5 27.05 -7.56 -35.06
CA VAL A 5 26.03 -6.75 -34.38
C VAL A 5 25.61 -7.52 -33.13
N PHE A 6 26.12 -7.11 -31.97
CA PHE A 6 25.58 -7.54 -30.68
C PHE A 6 24.21 -6.86 -30.49
N PHE A 7 23.13 -7.59 -30.78
CA PHE A 7 21.82 -7.24 -30.26
C PHE A 7 21.84 -7.47 -28.75
N ALA A 8 22.10 -6.40 -27.99
CA ALA A 8 21.78 -6.38 -26.58
C ALA A 8 20.26 -6.51 -26.46
N ALA A 9 19.77 -7.74 -26.24
CA ALA A 9 18.41 -7.94 -25.80
C ALA A 9 18.28 -7.20 -24.45
N CYS A 10 17.56 -6.08 -24.43
CA CYS A 10 17.09 -5.49 -23.18
C CYS A 10 16.19 -6.54 -22.54
N VAL A 11 16.75 -7.37 -21.67
CA VAL A 11 15.97 -8.19 -20.75
C VAL A 11 15.20 -7.18 -19.90
N LEU A 12 13.91 -7.00 -20.22
CA LEU A 12 12.99 -6.28 -19.35
C LEU A 12 13.11 -6.97 -17.98
N ALA A 13 13.71 -6.27 -17.02
CA ALA A 13 13.80 -6.77 -15.66
C ALA A 13 12.37 -7.13 -15.23
N LYS A 14 12.18 -8.40 -14.86
CA LYS A 14 10.89 -8.89 -14.44
C LYS A 14 10.50 -8.13 -13.17
N ARG A 15 9.35 -7.46 -13.22
CA ARG A 15 8.69 -6.81 -12.07
C ARG A 15 8.58 -7.81 -10.91
N ASP A 16 9.19 -7.46 -9.77
CA ASP A 16 9.20 -8.30 -8.58
C ASP A 16 9.06 -7.44 -7.32
N PRO A 17 7.80 -7.14 -6.91
CA PRO A 17 7.53 -6.34 -5.73
C PRO A 17 8.12 -6.93 -4.43
N ASP A 18 8.23 -8.25 -4.36
CA ASP A 18 8.81 -8.96 -3.20
C ASP A 18 10.31 -8.72 -3.11
N ALA A 19 11.02 -8.94 -4.22
CA ALA A 19 12.46 -8.68 -4.30
C ALA A 19 12.80 -7.20 -4.02
N TYR A 20 11.99 -6.26 -4.49
CA TYR A 20 12.17 -4.83 -4.16
C TYR A 20 12.00 -4.56 -2.66
N ALA A 21 10.94 -5.12 -2.05
CA ALA A 21 10.69 -4.95 -0.61
C ALA A 21 11.81 -5.52 0.26
N GLU A 22 12.54 -6.53 -0.20
CA GLU A 22 13.69 -7.11 0.54
C GLU A 22 15.06 -6.58 0.08
N ASN A 23 15.09 -5.59 -0.81
CA ASN A 23 16.33 -4.98 -1.25
C ASN A 23 16.87 -4.00 -0.19
N ARG A 24 18.01 -4.37 0.42
CA ARG A 24 18.70 -3.60 1.47
C ARG A 24 18.97 -2.15 1.12
N ARG A 25 19.10 -1.80 -0.17
CA ARG A 25 19.27 -0.42 -0.64
C ARG A 25 18.11 0.48 -0.20
N TYR A 26 16.91 -0.07 -0.05
CA TYR A 26 15.68 0.69 0.20
C TYR A 26 15.18 0.60 1.65
N PHE A 27 15.83 -0.16 2.53
CA PHE A 27 15.38 -0.38 3.92
C PHE A 27 15.14 0.91 4.70
N HIS A 28 15.93 1.96 4.45
CA HIS A 28 15.77 3.29 5.04
C HIS A 28 14.44 3.99 4.69
N ARG A 29 13.65 3.44 3.76
CA ARG A 29 12.33 3.94 3.33
C ARG A 29 11.19 2.99 3.69
N GLN A 30 11.50 1.92 4.41
CA GLN A 30 10.58 0.81 4.63
C GLN A 30 10.25 0.66 6.12
N HIS A 31 10.43 1.72 6.92
CA HIS A 31 10.05 1.67 8.33
C HIS A 31 8.53 1.78 8.48
N LEU A 32 7.89 0.78 9.07
CA LEU A 32 6.44 0.80 9.28
C LEU A 32 6.00 1.96 10.18
N SER A 33 6.86 2.38 11.12
CA SER A 33 6.61 3.51 12.01
C SER A 33 6.38 4.83 11.26
N ASP A 34 6.93 4.98 10.05
CA ASP A 34 6.64 6.15 9.21
C ASP A 34 5.15 6.24 8.86
N PHE A 35 4.46 5.11 8.74
CA PHE A 35 3.02 5.04 8.53
C PHE A 35 2.27 5.08 9.86
N THR A 36 2.62 4.21 10.82
CA THR A 36 1.83 4.03 12.05
C THR A 36 1.92 5.20 13.02
N ASN A 37 2.96 6.03 12.97
CA ASN A 37 3.07 7.20 13.86
C ASN A 37 2.17 8.37 13.43
N GLN A 38 1.51 8.29 12.28
CA GLN A 38 0.65 9.36 11.78
C GLN A 38 -0.78 9.21 12.32
N ASN A 39 -1.37 10.33 12.75
CA ASN A 39 -2.79 10.42 13.08
C ASN A 39 -3.57 10.96 11.87
N ALA A 40 -3.73 10.12 10.85
CA ALA A 40 -4.38 10.48 9.59
C ALA A 40 -5.08 9.27 8.98
N THR A 41 -6.02 9.53 8.08
CA THR A 41 -6.57 8.52 7.19
C THR A 41 -5.70 8.38 5.95
N PHE A 42 -5.45 7.13 5.53
CA PHE A 42 -4.81 6.83 4.26
C PHE A 42 -5.79 6.11 3.35
N TYR A 43 -5.77 6.48 2.07
CA TYR A 43 -6.59 5.89 1.03
C TYR A 43 -5.74 5.05 0.08
N VAL A 44 -6.27 3.93 -0.38
CA VAL A 44 -5.69 3.18 -1.49
C VAL A 44 -6.07 3.88 -2.78
N LEU A 45 -5.09 4.49 -3.44
CA LEU A 45 -5.32 5.16 -4.72
C LEU A 45 -5.52 4.15 -5.85
N THR A 46 -4.64 3.16 -5.92
CA THR A 46 -4.64 2.13 -6.96
C THR A 46 -3.99 0.84 -6.45
N ARG A 47 -4.32 -0.29 -7.09
CA ARG A 47 -3.69 -1.60 -6.90
C ARG A 47 -3.66 -2.40 -8.20
N ASP A 48 -2.76 -3.38 -8.29
CA ASP A 48 -2.54 -4.22 -9.48
C ASP A 48 -3.09 -5.65 -9.36
N TYR A 49 -3.70 -5.97 -8.22
CA TYR A 49 -4.26 -7.29 -7.92
C TYR A 49 -5.74 -7.18 -7.62
N LYS A 50 -6.48 -8.28 -7.84
CA LYS A 50 -7.95 -8.32 -7.67
C LYS A 50 -8.62 -7.07 -8.26
N THR A 51 -8.26 -6.77 -9.49
CA THR A 51 -8.66 -5.55 -10.19
C THR A 51 -10.15 -5.56 -10.55
N ASN A 52 -10.73 -6.75 -10.69
CA ASN A 52 -12.18 -6.94 -10.78
C ASN A 52 -12.83 -6.81 -9.39
N THR A 53 -13.15 -5.58 -8.99
CA THR A 53 -13.80 -5.27 -7.71
C THR A 53 -14.78 -4.11 -7.85
N SER A 54 -15.89 -4.18 -7.11
CA SER A 54 -16.85 -3.08 -6.94
C SER A 54 -16.56 -2.21 -5.72
N HIS A 55 -15.61 -2.59 -4.87
CA HIS A 55 -15.20 -1.79 -3.73
C HIS A 55 -14.36 -0.60 -4.18
N ARG A 56 -14.63 0.56 -3.59
CA ARG A 56 -13.96 1.84 -3.85
C ARG A 56 -13.60 2.52 -2.54
N CYS A 57 -12.81 3.59 -2.61
CA CYS A 57 -12.48 4.42 -1.46
C CYS A 57 -11.90 3.62 -0.27
N LEU A 58 -11.07 2.61 -0.56
CA LEU A 58 -10.48 1.79 0.49
C LEU A 58 -9.64 2.70 1.39
N SER A 59 -9.89 2.68 2.69
CA SER A 59 -9.25 3.56 3.64
C SER A 59 -8.78 2.82 4.88
N ALA A 60 -7.77 3.38 5.53
CA ALA A 60 -7.24 2.90 6.79
C ALA A 60 -6.99 4.09 7.72
N THR A 61 -7.62 4.06 8.90
CA THR A 61 -7.45 5.08 9.94
C THR A 61 -7.07 4.40 11.24
N LYS A 62 -5.96 4.84 11.86
CA LYS A 62 -5.58 4.33 13.19
C LYS A 62 -6.63 4.74 14.22
N VAL A 63 -7.05 3.79 15.04
CA VAL A 63 -8.01 3.98 16.14
C VAL A 63 -7.28 4.08 17.46
N LYS A 64 -6.38 3.13 17.75
CA LYS A 64 -5.54 3.13 18.95
C LYS A 64 -4.21 2.44 18.70
N ASP A 65 -3.22 2.88 19.46
CA ASP A 65 -1.93 2.20 19.63
C ASP A 65 -1.98 1.45 20.97
N GLU A 66 -1.82 0.14 20.95
CA GLU A 66 -1.82 -0.70 22.15
C GLU A 66 -0.41 -0.92 22.71
N GLY A 67 0.61 -0.32 22.09
CA GLY A 67 2.00 -0.54 22.41
C GLY A 67 2.53 -1.84 21.82
N SER A 68 3.85 -2.05 21.98
CA SER A 68 4.54 -3.28 21.53
C SER A 68 4.33 -3.64 20.06
N GLY A 69 4.05 -2.65 19.20
CA GLY A 69 3.79 -2.85 17.77
C GLY A 69 2.40 -3.41 17.45
N HIS A 70 1.44 -3.32 18.38
CA HIS A 70 0.05 -3.68 18.16
C HIS A 70 -0.81 -2.42 18.02
N TYR A 71 -1.61 -2.37 16.96
CA TYR A 71 -2.47 -1.24 16.65
C TYR A 71 -3.87 -1.72 16.30
N TRP A 72 -4.86 -0.86 16.51
CA TRP A 72 -6.17 -1.04 15.91
C TRP A 72 -6.37 -0.04 14.80
N TYR A 73 -6.81 -0.54 13.65
CA TYR A 73 -7.18 0.26 12.51
C TYR A 73 -8.65 0.04 12.19
N LYS A 74 -9.33 1.13 11.84
CA LYS A 74 -10.62 1.11 11.17
C LYS A 74 -10.34 1.08 9.68
N LEU A 75 -10.74 -0.01 9.03
CA LEU A 75 -10.72 -0.13 7.58
C LEU A 75 -12.07 0.29 7.02
N GLY A 76 -12.06 1.04 5.93
CA GLY A 76 -13.25 1.54 5.26
C GLY A 76 -13.25 1.19 3.79
N ALA A 77 -14.43 1.04 3.22
CA ALA A 77 -14.64 0.92 1.78
C ALA A 77 -16.03 1.45 1.43
N LYS A 78 -16.20 1.87 0.18
CA LYS A 78 -17.50 2.14 -0.43
C LYS A 78 -17.88 0.97 -1.32
N PHE A 79 -19.06 0.40 -1.10
CA PHE A 79 -19.61 -0.72 -1.87
C PHE A 79 -21.05 -0.39 -2.24
N GLN A 80 -21.36 -0.41 -3.55
CA GLN A 80 -22.70 -0.05 -4.06
C GLN A 80 -23.22 1.30 -3.53
N GLY A 81 -22.34 2.30 -3.44
CA GLY A 81 -22.67 3.64 -2.94
C GLY A 81 -22.65 3.80 -1.42
N ASN A 82 -22.62 2.70 -0.65
CA ASN A 82 -22.66 2.72 0.81
C ASN A 82 -21.28 2.52 1.42
N TRP A 83 -20.99 3.25 2.49
CA TRP A 83 -19.78 3.03 3.28
C TRP A 83 -19.93 1.82 4.18
N ILE A 84 -18.94 0.95 4.15
CA ILE A 84 -18.76 -0.17 5.06
C ILE A 84 -17.46 0.02 5.82
N TYR A 85 -17.46 -0.41 7.08
CA TYR A 85 -16.29 -0.28 7.95
C TYR A 85 -16.17 -1.49 8.85
N TYR A 86 -14.93 -1.82 9.21
CA TYR A 86 -14.66 -2.76 10.29
C TYR A 86 -13.33 -2.42 10.96
N ASN A 87 -13.21 -2.83 12.21
CA ASN A 87 -11.96 -2.67 12.96
C ASN A 87 -11.14 -3.96 12.83
N THR A 88 -9.83 -3.81 12.69
CA THR A 88 -8.88 -4.92 12.63
C THR A 88 -7.67 -4.65 13.50
N SER A 89 -7.11 -5.72 14.07
CA SER A 89 -5.83 -5.67 14.77
C SER A 89 -4.70 -5.75 13.75
N VAL A 90 -3.77 -4.82 13.84
CA VAL A 90 -2.57 -4.75 13.01
C VAL A 90 -1.36 -5.00 13.88
N LYS A 91 -0.54 -5.99 13.52
CA LYS A 91 0.74 -6.26 14.17
C LYS A 91 1.88 -5.78 13.29
N ALA A 92 2.78 -4.97 13.85
CA ALA A 92 4.05 -4.64 13.23
C ALA A 92 4.95 -5.89 13.19
N VAL A 93 5.42 -6.26 12.00
CA VAL A 93 6.32 -7.39 11.82
C VAL A 93 7.55 -6.98 11.03
N THR A 94 8.66 -7.66 11.31
CA THR A 94 9.93 -7.51 10.61
C THR A 94 10.07 -8.70 9.66
N THR A 95 10.30 -8.46 8.38
CA THR A 95 10.44 -9.50 7.36
C THR A 95 11.85 -9.56 6.79
N GLY A 96 12.22 -10.74 6.28
CA GLY A 96 13.52 -11.00 5.67
C GLY A 96 14.70 -10.55 6.54
N SER A 97 15.54 -9.66 6.01
CA SER A 97 16.77 -9.21 6.67
C SER A 97 16.70 -7.83 7.33
N HIS A 98 15.48 -7.30 7.48
CA HIS A 98 15.25 -6.02 8.15
C HIS A 98 15.63 -6.07 9.64
N ARG A 99 16.01 -4.91 10.19
CA ARG A 99 16.32 -4.75 11.63
C ARG A 99 15.22 -4.06 12.44
N SER A 100 14.19 -3.58 11.76
CA SER A 100 13.04 -2.88 12.33
C SER A 100 11.77 -3.29 11.57
N PRO A 101 10.59 -3.18 12.19
CA PRO A 101 9.35 -3.51 11.51
C PRO A 101 9.17 -2.75 10.20
N ASN A 102 8.89 -3.48 9.13
CA ASN A 102 8.72 -2.97 7.77
C ASN A 102 7.36 -3.36 7.16
N ALA A 103 6.54 -4.07 7.94
CA ALA A 103 5.33 -4.69 7.44
C ALA A 103 4.21 -4.69 8.47
N ALA A 104 3.00 -4.49 7.98
CA ALA A 104 1.77 -4.66 8.76
C ALA A 104 1.21 -6.06 8.51
N HIS A 105 1.05 -6.86 9.57
CA HIS A 105 0.34 -8.13 9.52
C HIS A 105 -1.09 -7.92 10.01
N TYR A 106 -2.06 -8.00 9.09
CA TYR A 106 -3.48 -7.82 9.40
C TYR A 106 -4.38 -8.48 8.36
N GLN A 107 -5.64 -8.63 8.72
CA GLN A 107 -6.69 -9.16 7.86
C GLN A 107 -7.38 -8.02 7.10
N GLU A 108 -7.12 -7.93 5.78
CA GLU A 108 -7.77 -7.00 4.84
C GLU A 108 -9.15 -7.52 4.38
N ASP A 109 -9.32 -8.84 4.34
CA ASP A 109 -10.59 -9.49 3.97
C ASP A 109 -10.94 -10.55 5.02
N PRO A 110 -12.10 -10.46 5.68
CA PRO A 110 -12.61 -11.48 6.60
C PRO A 110 -12.57 -12.91 6.04
N ALA A 111 -12.67 -13.09 4.73
CA ALA A 111 -12.66 -14.40 4.08
C ALA A 111 -11.27 -14.99 3.83
N GLU A 112 -10.19 -14.19 3.86
CA GLU A 112 -8.85 -14.62 3.40
C GLU A 112 -7.79 -14.71 4.49
N GLY A 113 -8.15 -14.36 5.73
CA GLY A 113 -7.22 -14.34 6.85
C GLY A 113 -6.15 -13.23 6.77
N PRO A 114 -5.27 -13.14 7.78
CA PRO A 114 -4.29 -12.08 7.88
C PRO A 114 -3.06 -12.31 6.98
N LYS A 115 -2.53 -11.23 6.41
CA LYS A 115 -1.39 -11.24 5.48
C LYS A 115 -0.39 -10.14 5.81
N ASN A 116 0.86 -10.35 5.39
CA ASN A 116 1.90 -9.32 5.48
C ASN A 116 1.76 -8.31 4.34
N HIS A 117 1.61 -7.04 4.73
CA HIS A 117 1.61 -5.87 3.86
C HIS A 117 2.93 -5.15 4.09
N ARG A 118 3.90 -5.37 3.21
CA ARG A 118 5.27 -4.85 3.37
C ARG A 118 5.44 -3.55 2.63
N ILE A 119 6.03 -2.55 3.29
CA ILE A 119 6.37 -1.30 2.63
C ILE A 119 7.49 -1.58 1.63
N MET A 120 7.24 -1.26 0.36
CA MET A 120 8.26 -1.22 -0.67
C MET A 120 9.00 0.12 -0.59
N THR A 121 8.27 1.23 -0.54
CA THR A 121 8.87 2.56 -0.47
C THR A 121 7.91 3.60 0.11
N LYS A 122 8.44 4.79 0.35
CA LYS A 122 7.70 6.00 0.69
C LYS A 122 8.29 7.24 0.03
N ASN A 123 7.49 8.30 -0.08
CA ASN A 123 8.03 9.63 -0.35
C ASN A 123 8.68 10.24 0.92
N LEU A 124 9.41 11.35 0.75
CA LEU A 124 10.18 11.97 1.85
C LEU A 124 9.31 12.36 3.06
N ASN A 125 8.11 12.86 2.81
CA ASN A 125 7.19 13.34 3.85
C ASN A 125 6.27 12.25 4.40
N SER A 126 6.51 10.98 4.03
CA SER A 126 5.68 9.83 4.46
C SER A 126 4.18 10.01 4.18
N THR A 127 3.82 10.74 3.12
CA THR A 127 2.42 10.98 2.72
C THR A 127 1.92 9.97 1.69
N CYS A 128 2.83 9.15 1.17
CA CYS A 128 2.58 8.14 0.19
C CYS A 128 3.48 6.93 0.44
N PHE A 129 2.91 5.74 0.31
CA PHE A 129 3.60 4.46 0.44
C PHE A 129 3.22 3.54 -0.72
N VAL A 130 4.20 2.81 -1.24
CA VAL A 130 3.95 1.65 -2.11
C VAL A 130 4.11 0.40 -1.26
N VAL A 131 3.14 -0.50 -1.32
CA VAL A 131 3.06 -1.66 -0.44
C VAL A 131 2.86 -2.92 -1.28
N THR A 132 3.57 -3.99 -0.95
CA THR A 132 3.42 -5.32 -1.55
C THR A 132 2.69 -6.29 -0.64
N VAL A 133 1.86 -7.15 -1.23
CA VAL A 133 1.07 -8.19 -0.54
C VAL A 133 1.11 -9.52 -1.29
N PRO A 134 1.06 -10.66 -0.58
CA PRO A 134 0.94 -11.96 -1.22
C PRO A 134 -0.47 -12.17 -1.80
N VAL A 135 -0.54 -12.57 -3.07
CA VAL A 135 -1.77 -12.85 -3.82
C VAL A 135 -1.54 -14.11 -4.67
N GLU A 136 -2.23 -15.20 -4.34
CA GLU A 136 -2.25 -16.44 -5.14
C GLU A 136 -0.85 -16.94 -5.57
N GLY A 137 0.09 -17.01 -4.63
CA GLY A 137 1.47 -17.47 -4.88
C GLY A 137 2.37 -16.46 -5.61
N LYS A 138 1.88 -15.24 -5.84
CA LYS A 138 2.64 -14.08 -6.34
C LYS A 138 2.53 -12.92 -5.36
N HIS A 139 3.05 -11.76 -5.78
CA HIS A 139 2.92 -10.51 -5.06
C HIS A 139 2.21 -9.46 -5.93
N GLY A 140 1.25 -8.76 -5.32
CA GLY A 140 0.63 -7.56 -5.88
C GLY A 140 1.05 -6.32 -5.09
N CYS A 141 0.83 -5.16 -5.68
CA CYS A 141 1.08 -3.85 -5.08
C CYS A 141 -0.18 -3.02 -4.92
N PHE A 142 -0.09 -2.05 -4.02
CA PHE A 142 -1.00 -0.90 -3.99
C PHE A 142 -0.29 0.37 -3.49
N ILE A 143 -0.90 1.52 -3.76
CA ILE A 143 -0.41 2.82 -3.29
C ILE A 143 -1.35 3.35 -2.20
N LEU A 144 -0.80 3.62 -1.02
CA LEU A 144 -1.46 4.39 0.04
C LEU A 144 -1.11 5.86 -0.10
N VAL A 145 -2.10 6.73 0.00
CA VAL A 145 -1.92 8.20 0.01
C VAL A 145 -2.70 8.79 1.18
N ARG A 146 -2.06 9.69 1.93
CA ARG A 146 -2.69 10.38 3.05
C ARG A 146 -3.83 11.29 2.57
N GLU A 147 -4.88 11.41 3.38
CA GLU A 147 -6.11 12.14 3.03
C GLU A 147 -5.89 13.59 2.57
N ASP A 148 -4.94 14.32 3.14
CA ASP A 148 -4.60 15.70 2.77
C ASP A 148 -3.82 15.82 1.44
N GLN A 149 -3.41 14.68 0.86
CA GLN A 149 -2.67 14.59 -0.40
C GLN A 149 -3.38 13.79 -1.50
N VAL A 150 -4.48 13.10 -1.18
CA VAL A 150 -5.12 12.13 -2.09
C VAL A 150 -5.68 12.75 -3.37
N ASN A 151 -6.10 14.03 -3.33
CA ASN A 151 -6.58 14.78 -4.49
C ASN A 151 -5.48 15.59 -5.19
N LYS A 152 -4.22 15.45 -4.77
CA LYS A 152 -3.07 16.15 -5.36
C LYS A 152 -2.31 15.22 -6.30
N ARG A 153 -1.34 15.78 -7.03
CA ARG A 153 -0.42 14.98 -7.83
C ARG A 153 0.32 13.98 -6.95
N LEU A 154 0.25 12.70 -7.31
CA LEU A 154 0.97 11.63 -6.62
C LEU A 154 2.48 11.95 -6.55
N PRO A 155 3.13 11.80 -5.37
CA PRO A 155 4.55 12.02 -5.25
C PRO A 155 5.34 11.14 -6.23
N TRP A 156 6.19 11.78 -7.04
CA TRP A 156 6.95 11.16 -8.13
C TRP A 156 7.58 9.82 -7.74
N TYR A 157 8.21 9.73 -6.57
CA TYR A 157 8.94 8.53 -6.20
C TYR A 157 8.05 7.30 -5.95
N CYS A 158 6.85 7.49 -5.38
CA CYS A 158 5.87 6.42 -5.28
C CYS A 158 5.38 5.98 -6.66
N ASP A 159 5.02 6.96 -7.52
CA ASP A 159 4.53 6.70 -8.87
C ASP A 159 5.57 5.91 -9.70
N LYS A 160 6.84 6.32 -9.61
CA LYS A 160 7.97 5.65 -10.24
C LYS A 160 8.05 4.18 -9.82
N VAL A 161 8.19 3.93 -8.51
CA VAL A 161 8.40 2.58 -7.99
C VAL A 161 7.20 1.69 -8.30
N TYR A 162 5.98 2.20 -8.18
CA TYR A 162 4.79 1.45 -8.55
C TYR A 162 4.81 1.05 -10.04
N LYS A 163 5.11 1.98 -10.95
CA LYS A 163 5.14 1.68 -12.40
C LYS A 163 6.27 0.73 -12.80
N GLU A 164 7.42 0.83 -12.14
CA GLU A 164 8.60 0.02 -12.45
C GLU A 164 8.52 -1.40 -11.88
N GLU A 165 7.92 -1.58 -10.69
CA GLU A 165 8.00 -2.83 -9.93
C GLU A 165 6.68 -3.60 -9.85
N CYS A 166 5.54 -2.95 -10.05
CA CYS A 166 4.21 -3.55 -9.88
C CYS A 166 3.58 -3.94 -11.22
N GLY A 167 2.47 -4.68 -11.20
CA GLY A 167 1.78 -5.21 -12.37
C GLY A 167 1.36 -4.15 -13.40
N GLU A 168 1.25 -4.56 -14.67
CA GLU A 168 0.90 -3.68 -15.79
C GLU A 168 -0.56 -3.23 -15.76
N THR A 169 -1.45 -4.09 -15.26
CA THR A 169 -2.87 -3.79 -15.13
C THR A 169 -3.15 -3.36 -13.71
N SER A 170 -3.73 -2.17 -13.56
CA SER A 170 -4.13 -1.61 -12.26
C SER A 170 -5.58 -1.13 -12.28
N VAL A 171 -6.22 -1.12 -11.12
CA VAL A 171 -7.54 -0.51 -10.91
C VAL A 171 -7.39 0.77 -10.10
N THR A 172 -8.07 1.83 -10.50
CA THR A 172 -8.20 3.04 -9.69
C THR A 172 -9.28 2.80 -8.64
N LEU A 173 -8.92 2.93 -7.37
CA LEU A 173 -9.79 2.66 -6.24
C LEU A 173 -10.30 3.94 -5.57
N TYR A 174 -9.59 5.05 -5.73
CA TYR A 174 -10.01 6.34 -5.23
C TYR A 174 -10.20 7.32 -6.38
N THR A 175 -11.36 7.98 -6.41
CA THR A 175 -11.59 9.19 -7.18
C THR A 175 -12.24 10.23 -6.29
N GLU A 176 -11.94 11.50 -6.52
CA GLU A 176 -12.51 12.58 -5.72
C GLU A 176 -14.05 12.59 -5.80
N GLN A 177 -14.61 12.30 -6.97
CA GLN A 177 -16.06 12.29 -7.21
C GLN A 177 -16.76 11.19 -6.40
N GLU A 178 -16.15 10.01 -6.31
CA GLU A 178 -16.76 8.86 -5.64
C GLU A 178 -16.55 8.86 -4.13
N CYS A 179 -15.38 9.34 -3.69
CA CYS A 179 -14.94 9.22 -2.30
C CYS A 179 -15.18 10.49 -1.46
N LYS A 180 -15.59 11.60 -2.09
CA LYS A 180 -16.11 12.77 -1.38
C LYS A 180 -17.33 12.40 -0.53
N GLY A 181 -17.42 13.02 0.64
CA GLY A 181 -18.55 12.83 1.55
C GLY A 181 -18.45 11.56 2.40
N GLU A 182 -17.24 11.11 2.74
CA GLU A 182 -17.09 10.30 3.95
C GLU A 182 -17.80 11.05 5.09
N PRO A 183 -18.71 10.41 5.85
CA PRO A 183 -19.25 11.03 7.04
C PRO A 183 -18.07 11.37 7.96
N LEU A 184 -17.75 12.66 8.07
CA LEU A 184 -16.79 13.15 9.05
C LEU A 184 -17.18 12.53 10.39
N ARG A 185 -16.25 11.81 11.02
CA ARG A 185 -16.45 11.22 12.35
C ARG A 185 -17.17 12.25 13.22
N ALA A 186 -18.31 11.87 13.79
CA ALA A 186 -18.71 12.44 15.07
C ALA A 186 -17.50 12.27 16.00
N SER A 187 -16.83 13.38 16.28
CA SER A 187 -15.94 13.48 17.43
C SER A 187 -16.81 13.13 18.63
N HIS A 188 -16.56 11.96 19.22
CA HIS A 188 -17.12 11.64 20.53
C HIS A 188 -16.70 12.79 21.46
N CYS A 189 -17.72 13.45 22.02
CA CYS A 189 -17.61 14.46 23.07
C CYS A 189 -16.90 13.90 24.30
#